data_AF-Q3TA22-F1
#
_entry.id   AF-Q3TA22-F1
#
_cell.length_a   1.000
_cell.length_b   1.000
_cell.length_c   1.000
_cell.angle_alpha   90.00
_cell.angle_beta   90.00
_cell.angle_gamma   90.00
#
_symmetry.space_group_name_H-M   'P 1'
#
loop_
_entity.id
_entity.type
_entity.pdbx_description
1 polymer ?
#
loop_
_entity_poly.entity_id
_entity_poly.type
_entity_poly.pdbx_seq_one_letter_code
_entity_poly.pdbx_strand_id
1 'polypeptide(L)'
;MLLTGKVSLAQFALAFVVDTCVAGALLCGAGLLFHGMLLLRGQTTWEWARGHHCYDLGTCHNLQAALGPRWALVWFWPFLASPLPGDGISFQTPGDVGLVTS
;
A
#
# COMPACT_ATOMS: atom_id res chain seq x y z
N MET A 1 -38.55 -7.21 -5.87
CA MET A 1 -38.18 -6.57 -7.15
C MET A 1 -38.22 -7.57 -8.31
N LEU A 2 -37.37 -8.61 -8.31
CA LEU A 2 -37.42 -9.71 -9.29
C LEU A 2 -38.69 -10.56 -9.13
N LEU A 3 -38.98 -11.04 -7.91
CA LEU A 3 -40.18 -11.83 -7.57
C LEU A 3 -41.50 -11.05 -7.77
N THR A 4 -41.43 -9.72 -7.82
CA THR A 4 -42.58 -8.83 -8.03
C THR A 4 -42.71 -8.41 -9.50
N GLY A 5 -41.89 -8.96 -10.42
CA GLY A 5 -41.90 -8.65 -11.85
C GLY A 5 -41.47 -7.23 -12.23
N LYS A 6 -40.95 -6.44 -11.29
CA LYS A 6 -40.62 -5.01 -11.49
C LYS A 6 -39.24 -4.80 -12.14
N VAL A 7 -38.39 -5.82 -12.11
CA VAL A 7 -36.99 -5.77 -12.58
C VAL A 7 -36.71 -7.07 -13.33
N SER A 8 -36.12 -6.98 -14.52
CA SER A 8 -35.72 -8.15 -15.31
C SER A 8 -34.54 -8.89 -14.66
N LEU A 9 -34.37 -10.17 -14.99
CA LEU A 9 -33.24 -10.95 -14.49
C LEU A 9 -31.89 -10.31 -14.86
N ALA A 10 -31.79 -9.75 -16.07
CA ALA A 10 -30.58 -9.08 -16.53
C ALA A 10 -30.27 -7.82 -15.71
N GLN A 11 -31.28 -7.01 -15.39
CA GLN A 11 -31.11 -5.82 -14.54
C GLN A 11 -30.67 -6.18 -13.13
N PHE A 12 -31.24 -7.23 -12.56
CA PHE A 12 -30.82 -7.72 -11.25
C PHE A 12 -29.39 -8.26 -11.26
N ALA A 13 -29.04 -9.07 -12.27
CA ALA A 13 -27.68 -9.60 -12.41
C ALA A 13 -26.65 -8.48 -12.56
N LEU A 14 -26.96 -7.45 -13.37
CA LEU A 14 -26.10 -6.28 -13.52
C LEU A 14 -25.93 -5.53 -12.19
N ALA A 15 -27.02 -5.27 -11.46
CA ALA A 15 -26.96 -4.61 -10.16
C ALA A 15 -26.07 -5.39 -9.18
N PHE A 16 -26.24 -6.71 -9.09
CA PHE A 16 -25.43 -7.57 -8.24
C PHE A 16 -23.93 -7.53 -8.60
N VAL A 17 -23.60 -7.57 -9.89
CA VAL A 17 -22.20 -7.46 -10.36
C VAL A 17 -21.63 -6.09 -10.00
N VAL A 18 -22.35 -5.00 -10.27
CA VAL A 18 -21.91 -3.64 -9.93
C VAL A 18 -21.70 -3.48 -8.43
N ASP A 19 -22.64 -3.93 -7.61
CA ASP A 19 -22.52 -3.86 -6.14
C ASP A 19 -21.30 -4.65 -5.65
N THR A 20 -21.04 -5.82 -6.22
CA THR A 20 -19.86 -6.64 -5.90
C THR A 20 -18.57 -5.92 -6.32
N CYS A 21 -18.54 -5.29 -7.50
CA CYS A 21 -17.41 -4.49 -7.96
C CYS A 21 -17.16 -3.28 -7.06
N VAL A 22 -18.21 -2.58 -6.62
CA VAL A 22 -18.11 -1.44 -5.70
C VAL A 22 -17.56 -1.91 -4.35
N ALA A 23 -18.10 -2.99 -3.78
CA ALA A 23 -17.59 -3.55 -2.53
C ALA A 23 -16.11 -3.95 -2.66
N GLY A 24 -15.73 -4.59 -3.77
CA GLY A 24 -14.34 -4.94 -4.07
C GLY A 24 -13.44 -3.71 -4.19
N ALA A 25 -13.87 -2.67 -4.90
CA ALA A 25 -13.13 -1.42 -5.04
C ALA A 25 -12.91 -0.72 -3.69
N LEU A 26 -13.94 -0.70 -2.83
CA LEU A 26 -13.84 -0.14 -1.48
C LEU A 26 -12.85 -0.93 -0.61
N LEU A 27 -12.93 -2.25 -0.63
CA LEU A 27 -12.00 -3.12 0.13
C LEU A 27 -10.56 -2.93 -0.33
N CYS A 28 -10.31 -2.98 -1.65
CA CYS A 28 -8.99 -2.77 -2.23
C CYS A 28 -8.47 -1.35 -1.96
N GLY A 29 -9.34 -0.34 -2.06
CA GLY A 29 -9.00 1.05 -1.75
C GLY A 29 -8.60 1.24 -0.29
N ALA A 30 -9.35 0.66 0.65
CA ALA A 30 -9.00 0.67 2.07
C ALA A 30 -7.66 -0.02 2.33
N GLY A 31 -7.42 -1.17 1.70
CA GLY A 31 -6.13 -1.88 1.78
C GLY A 31 -4.98 -1.04 1.22
N LEU A 32 -5.17 -0.41 0.06
CA LEU A 32 -4.16 0.46 -0.56
C LEU A 32 -3.83 1.67 0.32
N LEU A 33 -4.84 2.32 0.91
CA LEU A 33 -4.64 3.44 1.83
C LEU A 33 -3.90 3.00 3.09
N PHE A 34 -4.28 1.85 3.67
CA PHE A 34 -3.62 1.29 4.83
C PHE A 34 -2.15 0.98 4.55
N HIS A 35 -1.86 0.20 3.50
CA HIS A 35 -0.49 -0.14 3.13
C HIS A 35 0.33 1.06 2.65
N GLY A 36 -0.32 2.04 2.02
CA GLY A 36 0.29 3.33 1.70
C GLY A 36 0.75 4.04 2.97
N MET A 37 -0.09 4.14 4.00
CA MET A 37 0.29 4.74 5.28
C MET A 37 1.46 3.99 5.95
N LEU A 38 1.46 2.65 5.91
CA LEU A 38 2.58 1.84 6.42
C LEU A 38 3.89 2.11 5.66
N LEU A 39 3.82 2.16 4.32
CA LEU A 39 4.93 2.49 3.45
C LEU A 39 5.51 3.87 3.76
N LEU A 40 4.66 4.89 3.97
CA LEU A 40 5.12 6.24 4.31
C LEU A 40 5.77 6.33 5.69
N ARG A 41 5.47 5.38 6.60
CA ARG A 41 6.03 5.31 7.96
C ARG A 41 7.17 4.30 8.11
N GLY A 42 7.58 3.62 7.03
CA GLY A 42 8.64 2.62 7.09
C GLY A 42 8.26 1.42 7.97
N GLN A 43 6.99 0.98 7.90
CA GLN A 43 6.48 -0.11 8.74
C GLN A 43 5.91 -1.26 7.91
N THR A 44 6.01 -2.46 8.45
CA THR A 44 5.23 -3.63 8.08
C THR A 44 3.92 -3.69 8.88
N THR A 45 2.96 -4.51 8.43
CA THR A 45 1.72 -4.74 9.18
C THR A 45 1.98 -5.31 10.58
N TRP A 46 3.00 -6.16 10.73
CA TRP A 46 3.36 -6.78 12.01
C TRP A 46 3.89 -5.76 13.02
N GLU A 47 4.72 -4.81 12.55
CA GLU A 47 5.28 -3.73 13.34
C GLU A 47 4.19 -2.72 13.74
N TRP A 48 3.34 -2.34 12.79
CA TRP A 48 2.19 -1.47 13.07
C TRP A 48 1.27 -2.06 14.13
N ALA A 49 0.95 -3.37 14.03
CA ALA A 49 0.10 -4.05 15.00
C ALA A 49 0.70 -4.08 16.42
N ARG A 50 2.01 -3.84 16.56
CA ARG A 50 2.73 -3.76 17.85
C ARG A 50 3.15 -2.35 18.22
N GLY A 51 2.83 -1.34 17.41
CA GLY A 51 3.26 0.05 17.63
C GLY A 51 4.77 0.25 17.50
N HIS A 52 5.47 -0.56 16.70
CA HIS A 52 6.92 -0.45 16.50
C HIS A 52 7.24 0.55 15.37
N HIS A 53 7.98 1.62 15.67
CA HIS A 53 8.32 2.69 14.72
C HIS A 53 9.83 2.81 14.45
N CYS A 54 10.60 1.76 14.74
CA CYS A 54 12.07 1.81 14.80
C CYS A 54 12.76 2.10 13.45
N TYR A 55 12.06 1.89 12.34
CA TYR A 55 12.59 2.01 10.97
C TYR A 55 12.03 3.22 10.21
N ASP A 56 11.29 4.12 10.88
CA ASP A 56 10.81 5.34 10.24
C ASP A 56 11.95 6.34 10.05
N LEU A 57 12.42 6.50 8.80
CA LEU A 57 13.48 7.43 8.41
C LEU A 57 12.93 8.71 7.76
N GLY A 58 11.61 8.90 7.84
CA GLY A 58 10.87 9.95 7.14
C GLY A 58 10.40 9.51 5.75
N THR A 59 9.30 10.13 5.31
CA THR A 59 8.50 9.72 4.14
C THR A 59 9.31 9.45 2.87
N CYS A 60 10.24 10.33 2.50
CA CYS A 60 11.05 10.17 1.29
C CYS A 60 12.01 8.99 1.39
N HIS A 61 12.71 8.85 2.51
CA HIS A 61 13.63 7.73 2.75
C HIS A 61 12.88 6.40 2.84
N ASN A 62 11.72 6.37 3.47
CA ASN A 62 10.88 5.17 3.55
C ASN A 62 10.42 4.72 2.16
N LEU A 63 9.98 5.66 1.31
CA LEU A 63 9.62 5.39 -0.08
C LEU A 63 10.82 4.85 -0.87
N GLN A 64 11.99 5.48 -0.74
CA GLN A 64 13.20 5.04 -1.43
C GLN A 64 13.71 3.68 -0.92
N ALA A 65 13.58 3.38 0.37
CA ALA A 65 13.96 2.10 0.94
C ALA A 65 13.08 0.96 0.41
N ALA A 66 11.77 1.20 0.25
CA ALA A 66 10.81 0.20 -0.17
C ALA A 66 10.65 0.06 -1.70
N LEU A 67 10.86 1.15 -2.46
CA LEU A 67 10.61 1.19 -3.91
C LEU A 67 11.85 1.56 -4.74
N GLY A 68 13.00 1.79 -4.09
CA GLY A 68 14.25 2.15 -4.73
C GLY A 68 14.34 3.61 -5.21
N PRO A 69 15.43 3.99 -5.90
CA PRO A 69 15.71 5.37 -6.29
C PRO A 69 14.71 5.93 -7.32
N ARG A 70 13.97 5.07 -8.03
CA ARG A 70 12.96 5.45 -9.02
C ARG A 70 11.54 5.30 -8.49
N TRP A 71 11.34 5.40 -7.17
CA TRP A 71 10.05 5.15 -6.50
C TRP A 71 8.88 5.90 -7.13
N ALA A 72 9.08 7.16 -7.53
CA ALA A 72 8.04 7.97 -8.15
C ALA A 72 7.56 7.41 -9.50
N LEU A 73 8.46 6.79 -10.27
CA LEU A 73 8.13 6.19 -11.57
C LEU A 73 7.50 4.80 -11.41
N VAL A 74 7.96 4.02 -10.43
CA VAL A 74 7.43 2.67 -10.13
C VAL A 74 5.96 2.72 -9.72
N TRP A 75 5.53 3.81 -9.06
CA TRP A 75 4.13 4.04 -8.72
C TRP A 75 3.19 4.09 -9.94
N PHE A 76 3.65 4.64 -11.08
CA PHE A 76 2.87 4.68 -12.31
C PHE A 76 3.09 3.45 -13.19
N TRP A 77 4.30 2.87 -13.16
CA TRP A 77 4.68 1.73 -13.98
C TRP A 77 5.50 0.71 -13.17
N PRO A 78 4.85 -0.31 -12.56
CA PRO A 78 5.51 -1.22 -11.62
C PRO A 78 6.51 -2.17 -12.29
N PHE A 79 6.51 -2.26 -13.63
CA PHE A 79 7.47 -3.05 -14.38
C PHE A 79 8.80 -2.32 -14.63
N LEU A 80 8.92 -1.05 -14.19
CA LEU A 80 10.19 -0.34 -14.24
C LEU A 80 11.15 -0.90 -13.19
N ALA A 81 12.35 -1.28 -13.60
CA ALA A 81 13.40 -1.67 -12.68
C ALA A 81 13.78 -0.49 -11.77
N SER A 82 13.67 -0.70 -10.45
CA SER A 82 14.15 0.20 -9.40
C SER A 82 14.83 -0.64 -8.33
N PRO A 83 16.17 -0.79 -8.39
CA PRO A 83 16.89 -1.68 -7.49
C PRO A 83 16.77 -1.18 -6.04
N LEU A 84 16.40 -2.07 -5.13
CA LEU A 84 16.29 -1.74 -3.71
C LEU A 84 17.69 -1.53 -3.12
N PRO A 85 17.87 -0.55 -2.22
CA PRO A 85 19.18 -0.22 -1.66
C PRO A 85 19.64 -1.21 -0.58
N GLY A 86 18.75 -2.07 -0.05
CA GLY A 86 19.04 -2.99 1.05
C GLY A 86 19.21 -4.44 0.62
N ASP A 87 19.77 -5.24 1.54
CA ASP A 87 19.97 -6.70 1.42
C ASP A 87 18.73 -7.53 1.86
N GLY A 88 17.72 -6.86 2.43
CA GLY A 88 16.51 -7.50 2.98
C GLY A 88 16.69 -8.11 4.37
N ILE A 89 17.85 -7.91 5.02
CA ILE A 89 18.20 -8.46 6.34
C ILE A 89 18.57 -7.32 7.29
N SER A 90 19.30 -6.33 6.80
CA SER A 90 19.84 -5.19 7.53
C SER A 90 19.05 -3.93 7.18
N PHE A 91 18.50 -3.27 8.19
CA PHE A 91 17.66 -2.07 8.03
C PHE A 91 18.23 -0.91 8.84
N GLN A 92 18.31 0.27 8.24
CA GLN A 92 18.77 1.48 8.90
C GLN A 92 17.74 1.96 9.92
N THR A 93 18.23 2.47 11.04
CA THR A 93 17.41 3.13 12.06
C THR A 93 17.78 4.61 12.17
N PRO A 94 16.92 5.46 12.75
CA PRO A 94 17.23 6.88 12.94
C PRO A 94 18.54 7.13 13.70
N GLY A 95 18.92 6.23 14.61
CA GLY A 95 20.19 6.31 15.35
C GLY A 95 21.42 6.20 14.45
N ASP A 96 21.34 5.37 13.40
CA ASP A 96 22.43 5.20 12.44
C ASP A 96 22.63 6.44 11.57
N VAL A 97 21.53 7.11 11.19
CA VAL A 97 21.56 8.33 10.39
C VAL A 97 22.16 9.51 11.18
N GLY A 98 21.87 9.60 12.48
CA GLY A 98 22.43 10.62 13.36
C GLY A 98 23.95 10.50 13.55
N LEU A 99 24.48 9.28 13.55
CA LEU A 99 25.92 9.02 13.69
C LEU A 99 26.73 9.33 12.42
N VAL A 100 26.11 9.29 11.24
CA VAL A 100 26.78 9.61 9.96
C VAL A 100 26.80 11.13 9.71
N THR A 101 25.94 11.89 10.39
CA THR A 101 25.78 13.34 10.20
C THR A 101 26.44 14.19 11.30
N SER A 102 27.10 13.55 12.27
CA SER A 102 27.89 14.19 13.34
C SER A 102 29.40 14.06 13.06
#